data_AF-A0A6P1EXV0-F1
#
_entry.id   AF-A0A6P1EXV0-F1
#
_cell.length_a   1.000
_cell.length_b   1.000
_cell.length_c   1.000
_cell.angle_alpha   90.00
_cell.angle_beta   90.00
_cell.angle_gamma   90.00
#
_symmetry.space_group_name_H-M   'P 1'
#
loop_
_entity.id
_entity.type
_entity.pdbx_description
1 polymer ?
#
loop_
_entity_poly.entity_id
_entity_poly.type
_entity_poly.pdbx_seq_one_letter_code
_entity_poly.pdbx_strand_id
1 'polypeptide(L)'
;MTSQPPTLPERLQRSRSAVSVLAGTTSERQVRPLREAIAAAAGRDAAGAAALLDTADALAELIDRAETQLSALERTVRDDLERAGTLADVRTTAQLASAADVATACAAASALLLSADDARSSETRHDPSAVLALLLEADAALDAVVAGYRDPRAQAQRQLLLVEGARTVALLGVEAVALLVAVHGERITAAPRILAEETRAQLAGALRIAATDPSAALAQARAADDRARSALDEALLDLDGPAAPSAEPLVAAPGELPAA
;
A
#
# COMPACT_ATOMS: atom_id res chain seq x y z
N MET A 1 2.61 -27.85 25.39
CA MET A 1 3.83 -27.07 25.68
C MET A 1 3.50 -25.62 25.38
N THR A 2 3.32 -24.79 26.40
CA THR A 2 3.05 -23.35 26.23
C THR A 2 4.39 -22.65 26.07
N SER A 3 4.71 -22.23 24.84
CA SER A 3 5.89 -21.40 24.57
C SER A 3 5.77 -20.10 25.37
N GLN A 4 6.79 -19.78 26.16
CA GLN A 4 6.87 -18.52 26.89
C GLN A 4 6.84 -17.35 25.89
N PRO A 5 6.11 -16.27 26.17
CA PRO A 5 6.05 -15.14 25.25
C PRO A 5 7.45 -14.54 25.03
N PRO A 6 7.76 -14.09 23.80
CA PRO A 6 9.08 -13.57 23.47
C PRO A 6 9.40 -12.33 24.31
N THR A 7 10.66 -12.23 24.72
CA THR A 7 11.18 -11.07 25.45
C THR A 7 11.23 -9.83 24.53
N LEU A 8 11.24 -8.63 25.11
CA LEU A 8 11.31 -7.38 24.33
C LEU A 8 12.53 -7.33 23.38
N PRO A 9 13.75 -7.74 23.77
CA PRO A 9 14.89 -7.79 22.85
C PRO A 9 14.68 -8.73 21.67
N GLU A 10 14.07 -9.90 21.89
CA GLU A 10 13.74 -10.85 20.81
C GLU A 10 12.71 -10.28 19.85
N ARG A 11 11.69 -9.58 20.38
CA ARG A 11 10.70 -8.87 19.56
C ARG A 11 11.36 -7.79 18.70
N LEU A 12 12.18 -6.93 19.30
CA LEU A 12 12.91 -5.88 18.57
C LEU A 12 13.77 -6.47 17.45
N GLN A 13 14.50 -7.55 17.73
CA GLN A 13 15.33 -8.20 16.72
C GLN A 13 14.49 -8.77 15.56
N ARG A 14 13.35 -9.39 15.89
CA ARG A 14 12.41 -9.89 14.87
C ARG A 14 11.85 -8.75 14.01
N SER A 15 11.33 -7.69 14.62
CA SER A 15 10.77 -6.56 13.86
C SER A 15 11.85 -5.87 13.01
N ARG A 16 13.10 -5.73 13.51
CA ARG A 16 14.23 -5.23 12.70
C ARG A 16 14.49 -6.09 11.47
N SER A 17 14.50 -7.41 11.65
CA SER A 17 14.71 -8.33 10.53
C SER A 17 13.58 -8.23 9.50
N ALA A 18 12.32 -8.15 9.94
CA ALA A 18 11.17 -7.99 9.07
C ALA A 18 11.22 -6.68 8.28
N VAL A 19 11.52 -5.56 8.95
CA VAL A 19 11.66 -4.25 8.29
C VAL A 19 12.84 -4.24 7.32
N SER A 20 13.94 -4.94 7.64
CA SER A 20 15.06 -5.08 6.70
C SER A 20 14.68 -5.84 5.42
N VAL A 21 13.79 -6.83 5.51
CA VAL A 21 13.25 -7.52 4.33
C VAL A 21 12.36 -6.57 3.53
N LEU A 22 11.42 -5.89 4.19
CA LEU A 22 10.53 -4.92 3.56
C LEU A 22 11.29 -3.76 2.88
N ALA A 23 12.39 -3.29 3.47
CA ALA A 23 13.25 -2.26 2.89
C ALA A 23 13.88 -2.67 1.53
N GLY A 24 13.97 -3.97 1.26
CA GLY A 24 14.46 -4.51 -0.01
C GLY A 24 13.41 -4.51 -1.12
N THR A 25 12.13 -4.45 -0.79
CA THR A 25 11.03 -4.63 -1.75
C THR A 25 10.10 -3.42 -1.83
N THR A 26 9.84 -2.76 -0.71
CA THR A 26 8.81 -1.72 -0.55
C THR A 26 9.42 -0.32 -0.52
N SER A 27 8.67 0.68 -0.98
CA SER A 27 9.10 2.08 -1.00
C SER A 27 9.53 2.61 0.39
N GLU A 28 10.55 3.46 0.43
CA GLU A 28 11.05 4.07 1.69
C GLU A 28 9.94 4.82 2.43
N ARG A 29 9.00 5.38 1.68
CA ARG A 29 7.80 6.05 2.18
C ARG A 29 7.02 5.19 3.18
N GLN A 30 6.84 3.89 2.89
CA GLN A 30 6.11 2.96 3.76
C GLN A 30 7.01 2.31 4.82
N VAL A 31 8.30 2.17 4.53
CA VAL A 31 9.28 1.50 5.40
C VAL A 31 9.81 2.43 6.50
N ARG A 32 9.95 3.72 6.23
CA ARG A 32 10.48 4.72 7.19
C ARG A 32 9.71 4.76 8.51
N PRO A 33 8.36 4.82 8.53
CA PRO A 33 7.58 4.76 9.77
C PRO A 33 7.92 3.54 10.63
N LEU A 34 8.05 2.36 10.02
CA LEU A 34 8.39 1.12 10.73
C LEU A 34 9.81 1.18 11.32
N ARG A 35 10.77 1.69 10.57
CA ARG A 35 12.17 1.84 11.01
C ARG A 35 12.27 2.80 12.20
N GLU A 36 11.62 3.95 12.12
CA GLU A 36 11.61 4.96 13.17
C GLU A 36 10.88 4.46 14.42
N ALA A 37 9.79 3.74 14.24
CA ALA A 37 9.07 3.05 15.30
C ALA A 37 9.96 2.08 16.09
N ILE A 38 10.63 1.17 15.38
CA ILE A 38 11.52 0.18 16.00
C ILE A 38 12.70 0.86 16.70
N ALA A 39 13.25 1.94 16.14
CA ALA A 39 14.30 2.73 16.77
C ALA A 39 13.82 3.38 18.07
N ALA A 40 12.64 4.00 18.05
CA ALA A 40 12.05 4.65 19.22
C ALA A 40 11.67 3.65 20.33
N ALA A 41 11.19 2.46 19.97
CA ALA A 41 10.83 1.42 20.93
C ALA A 41 12.01 0.98 21.81
N ALA A 42 13.25 1.05 21.30
CA ALA A 42 14.45 0.69 22.08
C ALA A 42 14.73 1.64 23.25
N GLY A 43 14.23 2.88 23.21
CA GLY A 43 14.40 3.89 24.25
C GLY A 43 13.19 4.10 25.17
N ARG A 44 12.10 3.34 24.96
CA ARG A 44 10.86 3.46 25.76
C ARG A 44 10.84 2.46 26.92
N ASP A 45 9.94 2.70 27.87
CA ASP A 45 9.60 1.70 28.88
C ASP A 45 8.95 0.46 28.25
N ALA A 46 8.85 -0.63 29.02
CA ALA A 46 8.41 -1.92 28.47
C ALA A 46 7.00 -1.87 27.85
N ALA A 47 6.08 -1.11 28.47
CA ALA A 47 4.71 -0.97 27.98
C ALA A 47 4.65 -0.11 26.70
N GLY A 48 5.33 1.04 26.69
CA GLY A 48 5.40 1.91 25.52
C GLY A 48 6.13 1.28 24.35
N ALA A 49 7.20 0.51 24.61
CA ALA A 49 7.91 -0.26 23.59
C ALA A 49 7.02 -1.37 23.00
N ALA A 50 6.29 -2.11 23.85
CA ALA A 50 5.39 -3.17 23.39
C ALA A 50 4.26 -2.62 22.50
N ALA A 51 3.57 -1.56 22.93
CA ALA A 51 2.48 -0.96 22.14
C ALA A 51 2.95 -0.42 20.78
N LEU A 52 4.15 0.14 20.73
CA LEU A 52 4.72 0.68 19.50
C LEU A 52 5.15 -0.44 18.54
N LEU A 53 5.72 -1.53 19.08
CA LEU A 53 6.00 -2.73 18.29
C LEU A 53 4.73 -3.41 17.79
N ASP A 54 3.67 -3.50 18.60
CA ASP A 54 2.38 -4.06 18.16
C ASP A 54 1.80 -3.27 16.98
N THR A 55 1.94 -1.94 17.01
CA THR A 55 1.48 -1.07 15.91
C THR A 55 2.36 -1.22 14.66
N ALA A 56 3.67 -1.34 14.82
CA ALA A 56 4.60 -1.58 13.72
C ALA A 56 4.37 -2.97 13.09
N ASP A 57 4.16 -4.00 13.89
CA ASP A 57 3.85 -5.36 13.44
C ASP A 57 2.50 -5.34 12.66
N ALA A 58 1.49 -4.62 13.14
CA ALA A 58 0.21 -4.46 12.43
C ALA A 58 0.34 -3.74 11.07
N LEU A 59 1.18 -2.71 10.98
CA LEU A 59 1.45 -2.04 9.69
C LEU A 59 2.23 -2.95 8.73
N ALA A 60 3.19 -3.73 9.22
CA ALA A 60 3.90 -4.73 8.41
C ALA A 60 2.94 -5.81 7.86
N GLU A 61 2.05 -6.34 8.70
CA GLU A 61 0.99 -7.27 8.26
C GLU A 61 0.04 -6.63 7.23
N LEU A 62 -0.22 -5.33 7.35
CA LEU A 62 -1.04 -4.60 6.39
C LEU A 62 -0.35 -4.45 5.03
N ILE A 63 0.97 -4.25 5.01
CA ILE A 63 1.78 -4.24 3.77
C ILE A 63 1.68 -5.61 3.08
N ASP A 64 1.91 -6.70 3.81
CA ASP A 64 1.81 -8.06 3.26
C ASP A 64 0.40 -8.37 2.70
N ARG A 65 -0.63 -7.88 3.39
CA ARG A 65 -2.02 -7.98 2.92
C ARG A 65 -2.24 -7.19 1.64
N ALA A 66 -1.73 -5.97 1.56
CA ALA A 66 -1.82 -5.14 0.36
C ALA A 66 -1.17 -5.85 -0.82
N GLU A 67 0.04 -6.41 -0.66
CA GLU A 67 0.73 -7.15 -1.71
C GLU A 67 -0.04 -8.39 -2.17
N THR A 68 -0.61 -9.14 -1.23
CA THR A 68 -1.45 -10.30 -1.56
C THR A 68 -2.68 -9.89 -2.37
N GLN A 69 -3.33 -8.80 -2.00
CA GLN A 69 -4.52 -8.29 -2.69
C GLN A 69 -4.18 -7.71 -4.06
N LEU A 70 -3.08 -6.95 -4.19
CA LEU A 70 -2.61 -6.43 -5.46
C LEU A 70 -2.21 -7.55 -6.42
N SER A 71 -1.58 -8.62 -5.92
CA SER A 71 -1.26 -9.82 -6.70
C SER A 71 -2.53 -10.56 -7.16
N ALA A 72 -3.58 -10.59 -6.32
CA ALA A 72 -4.86 -11.18 -6.70
C ALA A 72 -5.61 -10.35 -7.74
N LEU A 73 -5.58 -9.02 -7.60
CA LEU A 73 -6.17 -8.10 -8.57
C LEU A 73 -5.49 -8.23 -9.93
N GLU A 74 -4.16 -8.18 -9.96
CA GLU A 74 -3.39 -8.33 -11.19
C GLU A 74 -3.65 -9.66 -11.90
N ARG A 75 -3.72 -10.78 -11.16
CA ARG A 75 -4.13 -12.07 -11.75
C ARG A 75 -5.51 -11.98 -12.40
N THR A 76 -6.47 -11.34 -11.73
CA THR A 76 -7.82 -11.15 -12.27
C THR A 76 -7.80 -10.31 -13.57
N VAL A 77 -6.99 -9.25 -13.60
CA VAL A 77 -6.82 -8.40 -14.80
C VAL A 77 -6.17 -9.19 -15.94
N ARG A 78 -5.18 -10.02 -15.66
CA ARG A 78 -4.55 -10.90 -16.67
C ARG A 78 -5.52 -11.96 -17.21
N ASP A 79 -6.32 -12.57 -16.34
CA ASP A 79 -7.36 -13.52 -16.76
C ASP A 79 -8.41 -12.84 -17.67
N ASP A 80 -8.80 -11.61 -17.36
CA ASP A 80 -9.72 -10.84 -18.18
C ASP A 80 -9.08 -10.37 -19.51
N LEU A 81 -7.78 -10.08 -19.52
CA LEU A 81 -7.02 -9.78 -20.74
C LEU A 81 -7.00 -11.01 -21.67
N GLU A 82 -6.72 -12.19 -21.13
CA GLU A 82 -6.76 -13.45 -21.89
C GLU A 82 -8.16 -13.69 -22.45
N ARG A 83 -9.20 -13.52 -21.62
CA ARG A 83 -10.60 -13.65 -22.05
C ARG A 83 -10.94 -12.66 -23.17
N ALA A 84 -10.54 -11.40 -23.05
CA ALA A 84 -10.74 -10.39 -24.08
C ALA A 84 -10.03 -10.77 -25.40
N GLY A 85 -8.82 -11.33 -25.33
CA GLY A 85 -8.10 -11.90 -26.47
C GLY A 85 -8.90 -13.00 -27.18
N THR A 86 -9.39 -14.00 -26.42
CA THR A 86 -10.21 -15.08 -27.01
C THR A 86 -11.50 -14.57 -27.65
N LEU A 87 -12.12 -13.52 -27.09
CA LEU A 87 -13.31 -12.88 -27.66
C LEU A 87 -13.00 -12.15 -28.98
N ALA A 88 -11.78 -11.61 -29.14
CA ALA A 88 -11.37 -10.99 -30.39
C ALA A 88 -11.27 -12.03 -31.53
N ASP A 89 -10.73 -13.22 -31.24
CA ASP A 89 -10.49 -14.27 -32.24
C ASP A 89 -11.76 -14.92 -32.78
N VAL A 90 -12.85 -14.91 -32.00
CA VAL A 90 -14.13 -15.54 -32.37
C VAL A 90 -15.08 -14.57 -33.09
N ARG A 91 -14.76 -13.27 -33.16
CA ARG A 91 -15.63 -12.27 -33.80
C ARG A 91 -15.60 -12.34 -35.32
N THR A 92 -16.78 -12.16 -35.91
CA THR A 92 -16.97 -12.18 -37.38
C THR A 92 -16.78 -10.79 -37.99
N THR A 93 -16.69 -10.71 -39.32
CA THR A 93 -16.61 -9.43 -40.07
C THR A 93 -17.79 -8.49 -39.84
N ALA A 94 -18.95 -8.98 -39.37
CA ALA A 94 -20.08 -8.14 -38.97
C ALA A 94 -19.85 -7.41 -37.63
N GLN A 95 -18.81 -7.78 -36.87
CA GLN A 95 -18.49 -7.26 -35.54
C GLN A 95 -17.16 -6.49 -35.51
N LEU A 96 -16.69 -6.00 -36.67
CA LEU A 96 -15.39 -5.33 -36.81
C LEU A 96 -15.17 -4.15 -35.87
N ALA A 97 -16.19 -3.31 -35.64
CA ALA A 97 -16.10 -2.20 -34.68
C ALA A 97 -15.84 -2.71 -33.24
N SER A 98 -16.59 -3.74 -32.82
CA SER A 98 -16.41 -4.38 -31.51
C SER A 98 -15.07 -5.13 -31.39
N ALA A 99 -14.52 -5.65 -32.50
CA ALA A 99 -13.20 -6.26 -32.53
C ALA A 99 -12.08 -5.20 -32.37
N ALA A 100 -12.21 -4.03 -33.00
CA ALA A 100 -11.28 -2.92 -32.85
C ALA A 100 -11.31 -2.33 -31.42
N ASP A 101 -12.50 -2.21 -30.82
CA ASP A 101 -12.65 -1.78 -29.42
C ASP A 101 -11.93 -2.75 -28.47
N VAL A 102 -12.06 -4.06 -28.69
CA VAL A 102 -11.34 -5.07 -27.89
C VAL A 102 -9.84 -5.03 -28.10
N ALA A 103 -9.36 -4.89 -29.34
CA ALA A 103 -7.93 -4.76 -29.59
C ALA A 103 -7.34 -3.54 -28.88
N THR A 104 -8.07 -2.41 -28.89
CA THR A 104 -7.68 -1.18 -28.19
C THR A 104 -7.63 -1.39 -26.68
N ALA A 105 -8.67 -2.01 -26.10
CA ALA A 105 -8.72 -2.34 -24.68
C ALA A 105 -7.58 -3.27 -24.25
N CYS A 106 -7.31 -4.34 -25.01
CA CYS A 106 -6.22 -5.27 -24.75
C CYS A 106 -4.85 -4.58 -24.84
N ALA A 107 -4.63 -3.71 -25.83
CA ALA A 107 -3.38 -2.97 -25.97
C ALA A 107 -3.15 -2.01 -24.79
N ALA A 108 -4.18 -1.27 -24.38
CA ALA A 108 -4.11 -0.38 -23.23
C ALA A 108 -3.82 -1.15 -21.92
N ALA A 109 -4.58 -2.21 -21.66
CA ALA A 109 -4.40 -3.05 -20.47
C ALA A 109 -3.03 -3.73 -20.43
N SER A 110 -2.52 -4.20 -21.57
CA SER A 110 -1.17 -4.80 -21.65
C SER A 110 -0.08 -3.80 -21.32
N ALA A 111 -0.18 -2.55 -21.81
CA ALA A 111 0.79 -1.50 -21.50
C ALA A 111 0.75 -1.08 -20.02
N LEU A 112 -0.44 -1.04 -19.42
CA LEU A 112 -0.62 -0.74 -18.00
C LEU A 112 -0.10 -1.87 -17.10
N LEU A 113 -0.30 -3.14 -17.49
CA LEU A 113 0.27 -4.29 -16.78
C LEU A 113 1.79 -4.30 -16.85
N LEU A 114 2.38 -3.97 -18.00
CA LEU A 114 3.85 -3.83 -18.11
C LEU A 114 4.37 -2.72 -17.20
N SER A 115 3.69 -1.58 -17.16
CA SER A 115 4.02 -0.48 -16.24
C SER A 115 3.89 -0.92 -14.76
N ALA A 116 2.91 -1.78 -14.45
CA ALA A 116 2.72 -2.31 -13.11
C ALA A 116 3.83 -3.30 -12.71
N ASP A 117 4.29 -4.13 -13.66
CA ASP A 117 5.44 -5.01 -13.49
C ASP A 117 6.73 -4.20 -13.25
N ASP A 118 6.95 -3.13 -14.03
CA ASP A 118 8.08 -2.20 -13.85
C ASP A 118 8.04 -1.52 -12.47
N ALA A 119 6.85 -1.09 -12.04
CA ALA A 119 6.63 -0.51 -10.72
C ALA A 119 6.84 -1.52 -9.57
N ARG A 120 6.73 -2.83 -9.84
CA ARG A 120 6.99 -3.91 -8.87
C ARG A 120 8.41 -4.42 -8.85
N SER A 121 9.22 -4.11 -9.86
CA SER A 121 10.57 -4.61 -9.97
C SER A 121 11.44 -4.18 -8.78
N SER A 122 12.37 -5.06 -8.37
CA SER A 122 13.22 -4.82 -7.19
C SER A 122 14.17 -3.62 -7.35
N GLU A 123 14.36 -3.12 -8.57
CA GLU A 123 15.18 -1.95 -8.86
C GLU A 123 14.51 -0.64 -8.42
N THR A 124 13.17 -0.60 -8.38
CA THR A 124 12.40 0.63 -8.13
C THR A 124 11.76 0.71 -6.75
N ARG A 125 11.82 -0.34 -5.91
CA ARG A 125 11.12 -0.47 -4.61
C ARG A 125 9.64 -0.08 -4.73
N HIS A 126 8.76 -1.06 -4.79
CA HIS A 126 7.40 -0.83 -5.22
C HIS A 126 6.59 0.05 -4.24
N ASP A 127 5.83 0.99 -4.81
CA ASP A 127 4.83 1.78 -4.10
C ASP A 127 3.44 1.15 -4.33
N PRO A 128 2.79 0.59 -3.30
CA PRO A 128 1.48 -0.06 -3.44
C PRO A 128 0.40 0.81 -4.09
N SER A 129 0.39 2.12 -3.83
CA SER A 129 -0.58 3.06 -4.44
C SER A 129 -0.35 3.23 -5.94
N ALA A 130 0.90 3.28 -6.39
CA ALA A 130 1.24 3.37 -7.81
C ALA A 130 0.81 2.10 -8.57
N VAL A 131 1.10 0.92 -7.99
CA VAL A 131 0.68 -0.36 -8.56
C VAL A 131 -0.83 -0.48 -8.61
N LEU A 132 -1.53 -0.11 -7.52
CA LEU A 132 -3.00 -0.12 -7.48
C LEU A 132 -3.59 0.74 -8.60
N ALA A 133 -3.10 1.97 -8.79
CA ALA A 133 -3.61 2.87 -9.82
C ALA A 133 -3.53 2.24 -11.22
N LEU A 134 -2.37 1.67 -11.57
CA LEU A 134 -2.15 1.00 -12.85
C LEU A 134 -3.08 -0.21 -13.04
N LEU A 135 -3.26 -1.03 -12.00
CA LEU A 135 -4.15 -2.18 -12.05
C LEU A 135 -5.62 -1.79 -12.18
N LEU A 136 -6.08 -0.74 -11.49
CA LEU A 136 -7.44 -0.24 -11.60
C LEU A 136 -7.73 0.35 -12.99
N GLU A 137 -6.75 1.00 -13.61
CA GLU A 137 -6.87 1.51 -14.97
C GLU A 137 -6.91 0.37 -16.00
N ALA A 138 -6.05 -0.64 -15.84
CA ALA A 138 -6.05 -1.82 -16.71
C ALA A 138 -7.37 -2.59 -16.61
N ASP A 139 -7.86 -2.77 -15.39
CA ASP A 139 -9.16 -3.36 -15.09
C ASP A 139 -10.30 -2.58 -15.73
N ALA A 140 -10.32 -1.25 -15.60
CA ALA A 140 -11.35 -0.40 -16.22
C ALA A 140 -11.32 -0.47 -17.76
N ALA A 141 -10.14 -0.54 -18.37
CA ALA A 141 -10.00 -0.70 -19.82
C ALA A 141 -10.61 -2.02 -20.31
N LEU A 142 -10.44 -3.11 -19.56
CA LEU A 142 -10.99 -4.43 -19.89
C LEU A 142 -12.47 -4.59 -19.51
N ASP A 143 -12.94 -3.94 -18.46
CA ASP A 143 -14.30 -4.10 -17.97
C ASP A 143 -15.35 -3.74 -19.02
N ALA A 144 -15.09 -2.67 -19.78
CA ALA A 144 -15.96 -2.21 -20.85
C ALA A 144 -16.23 -3.30 -21.92
N VAL A 145 -15.30 -4.24 -22.09
CA VAL A 145 -15.40 -5.28 -23.13
C VAL A 145 -15.71 -6.67 -22.57
N VAL A 146 -15.32 -6.95 -21.32
CA VAL A 146 -15.50 -8.28 -20.69
C VAL A 146 -16.75 -8.35 -19.80
N ALA A 147 -17.29 -7.23 -19.30
CA ALA A 147 -18.40 -7.23 -18.34
C ALA A 147 -19.62 -8.06 -18.79
N GLY A 148 -19.99 -8.00 -20.07
CA GLY A 148 -21.12 -8.77 -20.62
C GLY A 148 -20.89 -10.28 -20.68
N TYR A 149 -19.67 -10.75 -20.45
CA TYR A 149 -19.27 -12.15 -20.50
C TYR A 149 -18.93 -12.73 -19.13
N ARG A 150 -18.91 -11.92 -18.06
CA ARG A 150 -18.75 -12.41 -16.69
C ARG A 150 -20.10 -12.85 -16.14
N ASP A 151 -20.11 -13.96 -15.42
CA ASP A 151 -21.28 -14.31 -14.63
C ASP A 151 -21.44 -13.34 -13.44
N PRO A 152 -22.66 -13.18 -12.89
CA PRO A 152 -22.93 -12.21 -11.83
C PRO A 152 -22.09 -12.41 -10.57
N ARG A 153 -21.69 -13.65 -10.25
CA ARG A 153 -20.88 -13.94 -9.07
C ARG A 153 -19.44 -13.51 -9.30
N ALA A 154 -18.87 -13.81 -10.45
CA ALA A 154 -17.54 -13.34 -10.83
C ALA A 154 -17.47 -11.80 -10.85
N GLN A 155 -18.50 -11.13 -11.37
CA GLN A 155 -18.57 -9.66 -11.36
C GLN A 155 -18.59 -9.09 -9.93
N ALA A 156 -19.39 -9.67 -9.04
CA ALA A 156 -19.44 -9.25 -7.64
C ALA A 156 -18.11 -9.49 -6.90
N GLN A 157 -17.47 -10.64 -7.14
CA GLN A 157 -16.16 -10.96 -6.56
C GLN A 157 -15.08 -9.99 -7.00
N ARG A 158 -15.03 -9.65 -8.30
CA ARG A 158 -14.14 -8.61 -8.83
C ARG A 158 -14.38 -7.27 -8.13
N GLN A 159 -15.63 -6.82 -8.06
CA GLN A 159 -15.98 -5.55 -7.43
C GLN A 159 -15.52 -5.46 -5.96
N LEU A 160 -15.72 -6.54 -5.19
CA LEU A 160 -15.22 -6.62 -3.83
C LEU A 160 -13.69 -6.57 -3.77
N LEU A 161 -13.00 -7.29 -4.66
CA LEU A 161 -11.53 -7.29 -4.73
C LEU A 161 -10.97 -5.89 -5.01
N LEU A 162 -11.58 -5.14 -5.92
CA LEU A 162 -11.19 -3.75 -6.23
C LEU A 162 -11.34 -2.83 -5.02
N VAL A 163 -12.50 -2.90 -4.35
CA VAL A 163 -12.79 -2.09 -3.16
C VAL A 163 -11.84 -2.46 -2.01
N GLU A 164 -11.63 -3.74 -1.75
CA GLU A 164 -10.75 -4.20 -0.68
C GLU A 164 -9.28 -3.83 -0.94
N GLY A 165 -8.79 -4.01 -2.17
CA GLY A 165 -7.45 -3.60 -2.56
C GLY A 165 -7.23 -2.09 -2.35
N ALA A 166 -8.14 -1.26 -2.87
CA ALA A 166 -8.06 0.19 -2.71
C ALA A 166 -8.14 0.63 -1.24
N ARG A 167 -9.02 0.01 -0.45
CA ARG A 167 -9.14 0.31 0.97
C ARG A 167 -7.88 -0.06 1.74
N THR A 168 -7.30 -1.24 1.50
CA THR A 168 -6.09 -1.69 2.19
C THR A 168 -4.91 -0.80 1.88
N VAL A 169 -4.71 -0.42 0.62
CA VAL A 169 -3.64 0.50 0.22
C VAL A 169 -3.82 1.89 0.87
N ALA A 170 -5.04 2.42 0.89
CA ALA A 170 -5.33 3.68 1.60
C ALA A 170 -5.02 3.59 3.11
N LEU A 171 -5.31 2.44 3.73
CA LEU A 171 -4.98 2.21 5.15
C LEU A 171 -3.47 2.23 5.41
N LEU A 172 -2.62 1.87 4.45
CA LEU A 172 -1.16 1.95 4.63
C LEU A 172 -0.73 3.37 4.97
N GLY A 173 -1.19 4.36 4.21
CA GLY A 173 -0.87 5.78 4.47
C GLY A 173 -1.43 6.26 5.82
N VAL A 174 -2.66 5.87 6.15
CA VAL A 174 -3.32 6.25 7.41
C VAL A 174 -2.59 5.66 8.62
N GLU A 175 -2.24 4.37 8.59
CA GLU A 175 -1.56 3.69 9.68
C GLU A 175 -0.09 4.11 9.77
N ALA A 176 0.57 4.41 8.66
CA ALA A 176 1.90 5.02 8.63
C ALA A 176 1.93 6.39 9.33
N VAL A 177 0.96 7.26 9.05
CA VAL A 177 0.83 8.56 9.76
C VAL A 177 0.58 8.33 11.24
N ALA A 178 -0.32 7.42 11.62
CA ALA A 178 -0.60 7.12 13.02
C ALA A 178 0.66 6.61 13.76
N LEU A 179 1.48 5.78 13.10
CA LEU A 179 2.74 5.29 13.65
C LEU A 179 3.77 6.43 13.82
N LEU A 180 3.92 7.31 12.82
CA LEU A 180 4.80 8.48 12.92
C LEU A 180 4.37 9.43 14.05
N VAL A 181 3.07 9.66 14.22
CA VAL A 181 2.52 10.45 15.33
C VAL A 181 2.82 9.79 16.67
N ALA A 182 2.67 8.46 16.77
CA ALA A 182 3.00 7.73 17.99
C ALA A 182 4.50 7.83 18.35
N VAL A 183 5.39 7.95 17.36
CA VAL A 183 6.84 8.08 17.54
C VAL A 183 7.23 9.51 17.90
N HIS A 184 6.77 10.50 17.13
CA HIS A 184 7.28 11.88 17.17
C HIS A 184 6.35 12.89 17.83
N GLY A 185 5.11 12.51 18.15
CA GLY A 185 4.14 13.35 18.82
C GLY A 185 3.90 14.67 18.09
N GLU A 186 4.10 15.78 18.81
CA GLU A 186 3.83 17.15 18.34
C GLU A 186 4.76 17.65 17.23
N ARG A 187 5.79 16.88 16.85
CA ARG A 187 6.56 17.18 15.63
C ARG A 187 5.73 16.98 14.37
N ILE A 188 4.72 16.11 14.41
CA ILE A 188 3.74 15.97 13.34
C ILE A 188 2.62 16.97 13.60
N THR A 189 2.44 17.91 12.69
CA THR A 189 1.45 18.97 12.83
C THR A 189 0.02 18.41 12.79
N ALA A 190 -0.96 19.24 13.15
CA ALA A 190 -2.36 18.82 13.20
C ALA A 190 -2.94 18.44 11.82
N ALA A 191 -2.45 19.05 10.74
CA ALA A 191 -2.99 18.86 9.39
C ALA A 191 -2.92 17.38 8.91
N PRO A 192 -1.74 16.72 8.85
CA PRO A 192 -1.65 15.32 8.44
C PRO A 192 -2.40 14.37 9.41
N ARG A 193 -2.46 14.71 10.71
CA ARG A 193 -3.21 13.94 11.72
C ARG A 193 -4.71 13.92 11.42
N ILE A 194 -5.28 15.10 11.22
CA ILE A 194 -6.71 15.28 10.91
C ILE A 194 -7.03 14.59 9.58
N LEU A 195 -6.21 14.78 8.55
CA LEU A 195 -6.40 14.13 7.26
C LEU A 195 -6.41 12.60 7.38
N ALA A 196 -5.51 12.01 8.15
CA ALA A 196 -5.48 10.56 8.37
C ALA A 196 -6.71 10.05 9.14
N GLU A 197 -7.17 10.78 10.17
CA GLU A 197 -8.38 10.44 10.93
C GLU A 197 -9.65 10.51 10.06
N GLU A 198 -9.82 11.60 9.30
CA GLU A 198 -10.92 11.75 8.36
C GLU A 198 -10.91 10.68 7.28
N THR A 199 -9.72 10.34 6.77
CA THR A 199 -9.54 9.27 5.78
C THR A 199 -9.98 7.92 6.35
N ARG A 200 -9.63 7.61 7.60
CA ARG A 200 -10.08 6.38 8.28
C ARG A 200 -11.61 6.35 8.38
N ALA A 201 -12.25 7.47 8.73
CA ALA A 201 -13.71 7.58 8.78
C ALA A 201 -14.36 7.40 7.40
N GLN A 202 -13.76 7.95 6.34
CA GLN A 202 -14.19 7.78 4.97
C GLN A 202 -14.13 6.30 4.53
N LEU A 203 -13.04 5.60 4.85
CA LEU A 203 -12.88 4.17 4.54
C LEU A 203 -13.92 3.30 5.25
N ALA A 204 -14.26 3.63 6.50
CA ALA A 204 -15.37 2.98 7.20
C ALA A 204 -16.73 3.26 6.54
N GLY A 205 -16.92 4.44 5.94
CA GLY A 205 -18.07 4.78 5.11
C GLY A 205 -18.16 3.94 3.84
N ALA A 206 -17.06 3.84 3.09
CA ALA A 206 -16.97 3.04 1.86
C ALA A 206 -17.37 1.59 2.10
N LEU A 207 -16.96 1.01 3.24
CA LEU A 207 -17.33 -0.36 3.58
C LEU A 207 -18.82 -0.59 3.79
N ARG A 208 -19.53 0.38 4.37
CA ARG A 208 -20.97 0.25 4.61
C ARG A 208 -21.76 0.22 3.31
N ILE A 209 -21.28 0.91 2.28
CA ILE A 209 -21.97 1.01 0.99
C ILE A 209 -21.48 -0.01 -0.03
N ALA A 210 -20.34 -0.69 0.21
CA ALA A 210 -19.73 -1.62 -0.76
C ALA A 210 -20.67 -2.74 -1.24
N ALA A 211 -21.55 -3.24 -0.38
CA ALA A 211 -22.50 -4.29 -0.75
C ALA A 211 -23.65 -3.79 -1.64
N THR A 212 -24.01 -2.50 -1.56
CA THR A 212 -25.16 -1.92 -2.27
C THR A 212 -24.74 -1.09 -3.48
N ASP A 213 -23.58 -0.43 -3.39
CA ASP A 213 -22.98 0.41 -4.43
C ASP A 213 -21.45 0.25 -4.41
N PRO A 214 -20.93 -0.84 -4.99
CA PRO A 214 -19.49 -1.12 -5.00
C PRO A 214 -18.70 -0.09 -5.81
N SER A 215 -19.32 0.52 -6.84
CA SER A 215 -18.67 1.54 -7.66
C SER A 215 -18.44 2.83 -6.86
N ALA A 216 -19.43 3.28 -6.09
CA ALA A 216 -19.27 4.41 -5.18
C ALA A 216 -18.28 4.08 -4.05
N ALA A 217 -18.32 2.86 -3.50
CA ALA A 217 -17.35 2.42 -2.50
C ALA A 217 -15.91 2.47 -3.03
N LEU A 218 -15.69 2.00 -4.27
CA LEU A 218 -14.38 2.02 -4.91
C LEU A 218 -13.90 3.47 -5.14
N ALA A 219 -14.77 4.35 -5.64
CA ALA A 219 -14.44 5.75 -5.81
C ALA A 219 -14.05 6.43 -4.48
N GLN A 220 -14.78 6.13 -3.39
CA GLN A 220 -14.45 6.61 -2.05
C GLN A 220 -13.12 6.04 -1.53
N ALA A 221 -12.83 4.76 -1.79
CA ALA A 221 -11.57 4.14 -1.40
C ALA A 221 -10.37 4.73 -2.16
N ARG A 222 -10.50 5.01 -3.46
CA ARG A 222 -9.46 5.68 -4.26
C ARG A 222 -9.19 7.11 -3.78
N ALA A 223 -10.24 7.89 -3.56
CA ALA A 223 -10.09 9.24 -3.01
C ALA A 223 -9.48 9.24 -1.59
N ALA A 224 -9.73 8.18 -0.82
CA ALA A 224 -9.11 7.97 0.47
C ALA A 224 -7.62 7.60 0.34
N ASP A 225 -7.22 6.81 -0.65
CA ASP A 225 -5.82 6.52 -0.95
C ASP A 225 -5.05 7.81 -1.27
N ASP A 226 -5.55 8.62 -2.21
CA ASP A 226 -4.94 9.92 -2.54
C ASP A 226 -4.77 10.82 -1.30
N ARG A 227 -5.79 10.88 -0.43
CA ARG A 227 -5.75 11.67 0.80
C ARG A 227 -4.77 11.09 1.84
N ALA A 228 -4.77 9.77 2.04
CA ALA A 228 -3.83 9.09 2.94
C ALA A 228 -2.39 9.34 2.49
N ARG A 229 -2.19 9.35 1.17
CA ARG A 229 -0.91 9.64 0.54
C ARG A 229 -0.50 11.09 0.83
N SER A 230 -1.35 12.08 0.55
CA SER A 230 -1.04 13.48 0.91
C SER A 230 -0.75 13.66 2.40
N ALA A 231 -1.52 13.02 3.28
CA ALA A 231 -1.30 13.09 4.73
C ALA A 231 0.06 12.51 5.14
N LEU A 232 0.47 11.38 4.56
CA LEU A 232 1.78 10.79 4.81
C LEU A 232 2.91 11.66 4.25
N ASP A 233 2.75 12.24 3.07
CA ASP A 233 3.76 13.14 2.50
C ASP A 233 3.93 14.40 3.36
N GLU A 234 2.83 15.00 3.83
CA GLU A 234 2.86 16.12 4.78
C GLU A 234 3.54 15.75 6.11
N ALA A 235 3.22 14.56 6.66
CA ALA A 235 3.86 14.09 7.89
C ALA A 235 5.38 13.88 7.72
N LEU A 236 5.82 13.38 6.56
CA LEU A 236 7.24 13.22 6.25
C LEU A 236 7.93 14.58 6.06
N LEU A 237 7.26 15.54 5.41
CA LEU A 237 7.76 16.92 5.28
C LEU A 237 7.91 17.61 6.63
N ASP A 238 6.97 17.42 7.56
CA ASP A 238 7.07 17.93 8.94
C ASP A 238 8.33 17.41 9.65
N LEU A 239 8.72 16.16 9.39
CA LEU A 239 9.90 15.54 9.99
C LEU A 239 11.22 15.97 9.34
N ASP A 240 11.20 16.25 8.04
CA ASP A 240 12.38 16.62 7.24
C ASP A 240 12.61 18.14 7.15
N GLY A 241 11.65 18.94 7.62
CA GLY A 241 11.70 20.39 7.57
C GLY A 241 12.82 21.02 8.43
N PRO A 242 13.16 22.29 8.18
CA PRO A 242 14.30 22.99 8.82
C PRO A 242 14.18 23.20 10.33
N ALA A 243 13.02 22.90 10.94
CA ALA A 243 12.82 22.89 12.39
C ALA A 243 13.19 21.54 13.04
N ALA A 244 13.58 20.53 12.26
CA ALA A 244 14.10 19.27 12.77
C ALA A 244 15.49 19.49 13.40
N PRO A 245 15.73 19.07 14.65
CA PRO A 245 17.09 19.10 15.19
C PRO A 245 17.97 18.22 14.30
N SER A 246 19.09 18.79 13.83
CA SER A 246 20.09 18.04 13.07
C SER A 246 20.42 16.75 13.82
N ALA A 247 20.35 15.61 13.14
CA ALA A 247 20.83 14.36 13.70
C ALA A 247 22.27 14.60 14.18
N GLU A 248 22.50 14.59 15.50
CA GLU A 248 23.86 14.64 16.02
C GLU A 248 24.63 13.50 15.36
N PRO A 249 25.79 13.79 14.73
CA PRO A 249 26.61 12.72 14.20
C PRO A 249 26.95 11.81 15.37
N LEU A 250 26.64 10.51 15.23
CA LEU A 250 27.09 9.47 16.14
C LEU A 250 28.58 9.70 16.40
N VAL A 251 28.89 10.17 17.61
CA VAL A 251 30.26 10.43 18.05
C VAL A 251 31.05 9.15 17.85
N ALA A 252 32.03 9.22 16.95
CA ALA A 252 32.99 8.16 16.73
C ALA A 252 33.62 7.77 18.08
N ALA A 253 33.66 6.47 18.37
CA ALA A 253 34.27 5.93 19.57
C ALA A 253 35.70 6.48 19.75
N PRO A 254 36.12 6.85 20.98
CA PRO A 254 37.46 7.35 21.23
C PRO A 254 38.43 6.17 21.17
N GLY A 255 39.19 6.07 20.09
CA GLY A 255 40.01 4.89 19.85
C GLY A 255 41.15 5.08 18.89
N GLU A 256 41.81 6.24 18.86
CA GLU A 256 43.16 6.34 18.25
C GLU A 256 44.06 7.22 19.12
N LEU A 257 45.02 6.57 19.78
CA LEU A 257 46.22 7.20 20.33
C LEU A 257 47.12 7.64 19.16
N PRO A 258 47.68 8.86 19.16
CA PRO A 258 48.67 9.22 18.16
C PRO A 258 49.98 8.48 18.44
N ALA A 259 50.49 7.83 17.41
CA ALA A 259 51.87 7.38 17.33
C ALA A 259 52.76 8.54 16.81
N ALA A 260 53.98 8.57 17.33
CA ALA A 260 55.13 9.45 17.06
C ALA A 260 55.22 10.74 17.89
#